data_AF-A0A5B7AFY6-F1
#
_entry.id   AF-A0A5B7AFY6-F1
#
_cell.length_a   1.000
_cell.length_b   1.000
_cell.length_c   1.000
_cell.angle_alpha   90.00
_cell.angle_beta   90.00
_cell.angle_gamma   90.00
#
_symmetry.space_group_name_H-M   'P 1'
#
loop_
_entity.id
_entity.type
_entity.pdbx_description
1 polymer ?
#
loop_
_entity_poly.entity_id
_entity_poly.type
_entity_poly.pdbx_seq_one_letter_code
_entity_poly.pdbx_strand_id
1 'polypeptide(L)'
;MLVKGRKVAGRGEAMAAHYAFGPLEDDAIIKHRLLTRTTTTRGEPPLKKLQKKFTSFTLEIEKDADNFSDCERLAKTFLQELTTFELPLLKSKAVIGANLREKENFNELKDEINRQILQAQAKNNLKRVRLKGSTRRSARQSGG
;
A
#
# COMPACT_ATOMS: atom_id res chain seq x y z
N MET A 1 47.82 38.11 -25.25
CA MET A 1 47.66 36.88 -24.42
C MET A 1 46.74 37.20 -23.27
N LEU A 2 45.56 36.59 -23.21
CA LEU A 2 44.66 36.69 -22.06
C LEU A 2 43.90 35.36 -21.93
N VAL A 3 44.45 34.46 -21.14
CA VAL A 3 43.85 33.16 -20.81
C VAL A 3 42.72 33.42 -19.83
N LYS A 4 41.45 33.30 -20.27
CA LYS A 4 40.28 33.35 -19.40
C LYS A 4 39.74 31.93 -19.21
N GLY A 5 39.73 31.52 -17.94
CA GLY A 5 39.59 30.14 -17.49
C GLY A 5 38.33 29.42 -17.93
N ARG A 6 38.54 28.14 -18.25
CA ARG A 6 37.57 27.09 -18.45
C ARG A 6 36.79 26.87 -17.15
N LYS A 7 35.49 27.22 -17.11
CA LYS A 7 34.59 26.77 -16.04
C LYS A 7 34.38 25.27 -16.20
N VAL A 8 35.09 24.51 -15.36
CA VAL A 8 34.76 23.12 -15.04
C VAL A 8 33.45 23.16 -14.24
N ALA A 9 32.34 22.72 -14.84
CA ALA A 9 31.10 22.44 -14.13
C ALA A 9 31.32 21.16 -13.31
N GLY A 10 31.87 21.34 -12.10
CA GLY A 10 32.03 20.29 -11.12
C GLY A 10 30.68 19.84 -10.58
N ARG A 11 30.48 18.52 -10.60
CA ARG A 11 29.88 17.70 -9.54
C ARG A 11 28.86 18.39 -8.62
N GLY A 12 27.62 17.92 -8.70
CA GLY A 12 26.72 17.92 -7.57
C GLY A 12 25.69 19.04 -7.57
N GLU A 13 24.95 19.20 -8.67
CA GLU A 13 23.55 19.56 -8.48
C GLU A 13 22.95 18.42 -7.65
N ALA A 14 22.79 18.68 -6.35
CA ALA A 14 21.98 17.85 -5.49
C ALA A 14 20.66 17.67 -6.21
N MET A 15 20.46 16.47 -6.79
CA MET A 15 19.15 16.03 -7.20
C MET A 15 18.35 15.99 -5.90
N ALA A 16 17.77 17.12 -5.52
CA ALA A 16 16.65 17.19 -4.60
C ALA A 16 15.63 16.26 -5.24
N ALA A 17 15.68 15.01 -4.82
CA ALA A 17 14.99 13.95 -5.49
C ALA A 17 13.52 14.33 -5.43
N HIS A 18 12.95 14.61 -6.60
CA HIS A 18 11.55 14.94 -6.80
C HIS A 18 10.73 13.68 -6.49
N TYR A 19 10.74 13.28 -5.22
CA TYR A 19 9.95 12.20 -4.69
C TYR A 19 8.51 12.67 -4.65
N ALA A 20 7.61 11.82 -5.12
CA ALA A 20 6.19 12.09 -5.09
C ALA A 20 5.59 12.09 -3.67
N PHE A 21 6.35 11.61 -2.68
CA PHE A 21 5.92 11.41 -1.30
C PHE A 21 6.96 11.95 -0.32
N GLY A 22 6.49 12.50 0.79
CA GLY A 22 7.34 13.06 1.85
C GLY A 22 7.83 12.00 2.86
N PRO A 23 8.87 12.29 3.66
CA PRO A 23 9.40 11.35 4.67
C PRO A 23 8.38 10.88 5.71
N LEU A 24 7.33 11.67 5.98
CA LEU A 24 6.25 11.32 6.91
C LEU A 24 5.27 10.30 6.32
N GLU A 25 5.19 10.21 5.00
CA GLU A 25 4.31 9.30 4.26
C GLU A 25 5.00 7.96 3.98
N ASP A 26 6.34 7.93 4.03
CA ASP A 26 7.17 6.74 3.77
C ASP A 26 6.76 5.57 4.68
N ASP A 27 6.49 5.82 5.96
CA ASP A 27 6.17 4.76 6.92
C ASP A 27 4.84 4.06 6.62
N ALA A 28 3.82 4.83 6.23
CA ALA A 28 2.54 4.31 5.79
C ALA A 28 2.69 3.56 4.45
N ILE A 29 3.48 4.10 3.53
CA ILE A 29 3.77 3.47 2.23
C ILE A 29 4.51 2.15 2.44
N ILE A 30 5.56 2.10 3.27
CA ILE A 30 6.36 0.90 3.56
C ILE A 30 5.47 -0.17 4.18
N LYS A 31 4.65 0.17 5.19
CA LYS A 31 3.69 -0.78 5.78
C LYS A 31 2.72 -1.30 4.72
N HIS A 32 2.16 -0.40 3.90
CA HIS A 32 1.28 -0.80 2.80
C HIS A 32 2.01 -1.70 1.79
N ARG A 33 3.27 -1.44 1.45
CA ARG A 33 4.06 -2.30 0.56
C ARG A 33 4.32 -3.67 1.16
N LEU A 34 4.67 -3.74 2.44
CA LEU A 34 4.87 -5.02 3.12
C LEU A 34 3.59 -5.85 3.11
N LEU A 35 2.46 -5.23 3.43
CA LEU A 35 1.16 -5.92 3.45
C LEU A 35 0.69 -6.32 2.05
N THR A 36 0.87 -5.45 1.06
CA THR A 36 0.26 -5.66 -0.27
C THR A 36 1.22 -6.21 -1.32
N ARG A 37 2.52 -6.28 -1.02
CA ARG A 37 3.61 -6.50 -1.98
C ARG A 37 3.59 -5.56 -3.18
N THR A 38 2.93 -4.41 -3.07
CA THR A 38 2.85 -3.42 -4.14
C THR A 38 4.07 -2.53 -4.09
N THR A 39 4.82 -2.44 -5.19
CA THR A 39 5.96 -1.52 -5.31
C THR A 39 5.48 -0.18 -5.84
N THR A 40 5.54 0.88 -5.02
CA THR A 40 5.46 2.26 -5.54
C THR A 40 6.83 2.65 -6.09
N THR A 41 6.90 3.17 -7.31
CA THR A 41 8.17 3.68 -7.84
C THR A 41 8.60 4.92 -7.07
N ARG A 42 9.82 4.90 -6.52
CA ARG A 42 10.45 6.08 -5.94
C ARG A 42 10.99 6.91 -7.11
N GLY A 43 10.30 7.98 -7.50
CA GLY A 43 10.66 8.76 -8.69
C GLY A 43 9.61 9.80 -9.08
N GLU A 44 9.70 10.29 -10.34
CA GLU A 44 8.82 11.30 -10.94
C GLU A 44 7.34 11.01 -10.57
N PRO A 45 6.55 12.03 -10.16
CA PRO A 45 5.21 11.81 -9.63
C PRO A 45 4.39 10.87 -10.52
N PRO A 46 3.70 9.88 -9.93
CA PRO A 46 2.83 9.00 -10.70
C PRO A 46 1.88 9.91 -11.46
N LEU A 47 1.79 9.72 -12.77
CA LEU A 47 1.01 10.54 -13.71
C LEU A 47 1.66 11.85 -14.21
N LYS A 48 2.82 12.31 -13.75
CA LYS A 48 3.42 13.59 -14.27
C LYS A 48 3.64 13.56 -15.78
N LYS A 49 4.08 12.42 -16.31
CA LYS A 49 4.24 12.22 -17.77
C LYS A 49 2.90 12.19 -18.50
N LEU A 50 1.89 11.56 -17.90
CA LEU A 50 0.52 11.53 -18.43
C LEU A 50 -0.11 12.93 -18.43
N GLN A 51 0.04 13.69 -17.35
CA GLN A 51 -0.40 15.07 -17.21
C GLN A 51 0.25 15.97 -18.26
N LYS A 52 1.58 15.89 -18.45
CA LYS A 52 2.26 16.64 -19.51
C LYS A 52 1.65 16.36 -20.88
N LYS A 53 1.42 15.09 -21.22
CA LYS A 53 0.80 14.70 -22.50
C LYS A 53 -0.64 15.21 -22.64
N PHE A 54 -1.42 15.16 -21.57
CA PHE A 54 -2.77 15.72 -21.53
C PHE A 54 -2.76 17.23 -21.76
N THR A 55 -1.94 17.97 -21.00
CA THR A 55 -1.83 19.43 -21.15
C THR A 55 -1.34 19.81 -22.55
N SER A 56 -0.37 19.10 -23.14
CA SER A 56 0.05 19.33 -24.53
C SER A 56 -1.08 19.13 -25.54
N PHE A 57 -1.92 18.11 -25.35
CA PHE A 57 -3.08 17.88 -26.20
C PHE A 57 -4.13 18.99 -26.06
N THR A 58 -4.48 19.38 -24.84
CA THR A 58 -5.43 20.48 -24.58
C THR A 58 -4.94 21.81 -25.15
N LEU A 59 -3.67 22.15 -24.93
CA LEU A 59 -3.07 23.36 -25.48
C LEU A 59 -3.06 23.38 -27.01
N GLU A 60 -2.96 22.21 -27.66
CA GLU A 60 -3.04 22.15 -29.12
C GLU A 60 -4.46 22.43 -29.61
N ILE A 61 -5.48 21.90 -28.93
CA ILE A 61 -6.89 22.19 -29.25
C ILE A 61 -7.20 23.69 -29.06
N GLU A 62 -6.66 24.31 -28.02
CA GLU A 62 -6.92 25.72 -27.68
C GLU A 62 -6.34 26.73 -28.68
N LYS A 63 -5.46 26.30 -29.59
CA LYS A 63 -4.83 27.20 -30.59
C LYS A 63 -5.78 27.70 -31.67
N ASP A 64 -6.99 27.13 -31.76
CA ASP A 64 -8.05 27.51 -32.72
C ASP A 64 -7.51 27.67 -34.17
N ALA A 65 -6.66 26.72 -34.55
CA ALA A 65 -5.99 26.63 -35.84
C ALA A 65 -6.38 25.34 -36.56
N ASP A 66 -6.09 25.25 -37.86
CA ASP A 66 -6.37 24.04 -38.66
C ASP A 66 -5.32 22.94 -38.38
N ASN A 67 -5.24 22.47 -37.12
CA ASN A 67 -4.20 21.61 -36.57
C ASN A 67 -4.70 20.19 -36.23
N PHE A 68 -5.72 19.70 -36.95
CA PHE A 68 -6.37 18.41 -36.71
C PHE A 68 -5.38 17.22 -36.67
N SER A 69 -4.36 17.22 -37.53
CA SER A 69 -3.36 16.14 -37.58
C SER A 69 -2.50 16.09 -36.30
N ASP A 70 -2.15 17.24 -35.74
CA ASP A 70 -1.37 17.32 -34.50
C ASP A 70 -2.21 16.96 -33.29
N CYS A 71 -3.46 17.42 -33.26
CA CYS A 71 -4.44 17.00 -32.25
C CYS A 71 -4.62 15.48 -32.24
N GLU A 72 -4.80 14.84 -33.40
CA GLU A 72 -4.95 13.38 -33.51
C GLU A 72 -3.69 12.65 -33.00
N ARG A 73 -2.51 13.12 -33.38
CA ARG A 73 -1.22 12.54 -32.95
C ARG A 73 -1.04 12.65 -31.43
N LEU A 74 -1.36 13.81 -30.85
CA LEU A 74 -1.27 14.05 -29.41
C LEU A 74 -2.30 13.21 -28.64
N ALA A 75 -3.53 13.09 -29.14
CA ALA A 75 -4.56 12.22 -28.56
C ALA A 75 -4.11 10.75 -28.53
N LYS A 76 -3.59 10.21 -29.64
CA LYS A 76 -3.04 8.84 -29.69
C LYS A 76 -1.89 8.65 -28.69
N THR A 77 -0.99 9.63 -28.59
CA THR A 77 0.15 9.60 -27.67
C THR A 77 -0.27 9.63 -26.19
N PHE A 78 -1.35 10.35 -25.89
CA PHE A 78 -1.97 10.40 -24.57
C PHE A 78 -2.65 9.08 -24.22
N LEU A 79 -3.47 8.53 -25.13
CA LEU A 79 -4.15 7.23 -24.93
C LEU A 79 -3.16 6.08 -24.75
N GLN A 80 -2.08 6.05 -25.51
CA GLN A 80 -1.00 5.07 -25.34
C GLN A 80 -0.38 5.17 -23.94
N GLU A 81 -0.12 6.38 -23.45
CA GLU A 81 0.39 6.56 -22.09
C GLU A 81 -0.61 6.09 -21.05
N LEU A 82 -1.90 6.40 -21.22
CA LEU A 82 -2.96 5.99 -20.30
C LEU A 82 -3.05 4.46 -20.20
N THR A 83 -2.93 3.78 -21.34
CA THR A 83 -2.95 2.31 -21.41
C THR A 83 -1.81 1.67 -20.60
N THR A 84 -0.66 2.34 -20.46
CA THR A 84 0.46 1.83 -19.64
C THR A 84 0.12 1.72 -18.15
N PHE A 85 -0.87 2.49 -17.67
CA PHE A 85 -1.31 2.48 -16.28
C PHE A 85 -2.46 1.52 -16.00
N GLU A 86 -3.18 1.06 -17.03
CA GLU A 86 -4.39 0.26 -16.88
C GLU A 86 -4.13 -1.06 -16.14
N LEU A 87 -3.19 -1.87 -16.65
CA LEU A 87 -2.86 -3.16 -16.04
C LEU A 87 -2.31 -3.02 -14.61
N PRO A 88 -1.36 -2.10 -14.31
CA PRO A 88 -0.94 -1.82 -12.94
C PRO A 88 -2.08 -1.43 -11.99
N LEU A 89 -3.01 -0.58 -12.43
CA LEU A 89 -4.15 -0.13 -11.62
C LEU A 89 -5.13 -1.27 -11.35
N LEU A 90 -5.46 -2.07 -12.36
CA LEU A 90 -6.29 -3.27 -12.20
C LEU A 90 -5.67 -4.26 -11.22
N LYS A 91 -4.37 -4.51 -11.33
CA LYS A 91 -3.63 -5.36 -10.40
C LYS A 91 -3.69 -4.83 -8.97
N SER A 92 -3.43 -3.53 -8.79
CA SER A 92 -3.51 -2.88 -7.47
C SER A 92 -4.90 -3.03 -6.85
N LYS A 93 -5.96 -2.77 -7.62
CA LYS A 93 -7.35 -2.96 -7.19
C LYS A 93 -7.65 -4.40 -6.76
N ALA A 94 -7.20 -5.38 -7.54
CA ALA A 94 -7.39 -6.79 -7.22
C ALA A 94 -6.66 -7.21 -5.94
N VAL A 95 -5.42 -6.74 -5.74
CA VAL A 95 -4.62 -7.00 -4.53
C VAL A 95 -5.27 -6.36 -3.31
N ILE A 96 -5.69 -5.10 -3.38
CA ILE A 96 -6.39 -4.42 -2.28
C ILE A 96 -7.66 -5.19 -1.91
N GLY A 97 -8.44 -5.63 -2.90
CA GLY A 97 -9.64 -6.44 -2.67
C GLY A 97 -9.34 -7.79 -2.00
N ALA A 98 -8.25 -8.46 -2.39
CA ALA A 98 -7.83 -9.71 -1.75
C ALA A 98 -7.42 -9.48 -0.29
N ASN A 99 -6.64 -8.44 -0.02
CA ASN A 99 -6.19 -8.11 1.33
C ASN A 99 -7.34 -7.73 2.26
N LEU A 100 -8.38 -7.07 1.74
CA LEU A 100 -9.56 -6.74 2.53
C LEU A 100 -10.30 -8.01 2.99
N ARG A 101 -10.52 -8.95 2.06
CA ARG A 101 -11.12 -10.26 2.38
C ARG A 101 -10.27 -11.05 3.38
N GLU A 102 -8.95 -11.04 3.19
CA GLU A 102 -8.04 -11.74 4.09
C GLU A 102 -8.06 -11.13 5.49
N LYS A 103 -8.10 -9.79 5.59
CA LYS A 103 -8.25 -9.07 6.87
C LYS A 103 -9.57 -9.41 7.57
N GLU A 104 -10.68 -9.49 6.84
CA GLU A 104 -11.98 -9.89 7.38
C GLU A 104 -11.91 -11.32 7.94
N ASN A 105 -11.38 -12.26 7.16
CA ASN A 105 -11.16 -13.64 7.59
C ASN A 105 -10.27 -13.75 8.84
N PHE A 106 -9.20 -12.95 8.94
CA PHE A 106 -8.37 -12.91 10.14
C PHE A 106 -9.11 -12.38 11.37
N ASN A 107 -10.00 -11.40 11.19
CA ASN A 107 -10.80 -10.89 12.30
C ASN A 107 -11.78 -11.95 12.82
N GLU A 108 -12.46 -12.66 11.91
CA GLU A 108 -13.36 -13.76 12.28
C GLU A 108 -12.61 -14.88 13.00
N LEU A 109 -11.46 -15.30 12.47
CA LEU A 109 -10.63 -16.32 13.10
C LEU A 109 -10.13 -15.90 14.49
N LYS A 110 -9.70 -14.65 14.63
CA LYS A 110 -9.29 -14.08 15.92
C LYS A 110 -10.43 -14.13 16.94
N ASP A 111 -11.64 -13.76 16.53
CA ASP A 111 -12.80 -13.76 17.42
C ASP A 111 -13.20 -15.19 17.82
N GLU A 112 -13.12 -16.14 16.89
CA GLU A 112 -13.37 -17.55 17.18
C GLU A 112 -12.32 -18.15 18.14
N ILE A 113 -11.03 -17.87 17.92
CA ILE A 113 -9.96 -18.30 18.83
C ILE A 113 -10.19 -17.72 20.24
N ASN A 114 -10.57 -16.45 20.34
CA ASN A 114 -10.87 -15.82 21.63
C ASN A 114 -12.05 -16.51 22.34
N ARG A 115 -13.11 -16.88 21.60
CA ARG A 115 -14.23 -17.68 22.16
C ARG A 115 -13.75 -19.03 22.67
N GLN A 116 -12.91 -19.74 21.91
CA GLN A 116 -12.37 -21.04 22.32
C GLN A 116 -11.48 -20.93 23.56
N ILE A 117 -10.64 -19.89 23.65
CA ILE A 117 -9.82 -19.62 24.83
C ILE A 117 -10.70 -19.44 26.07
N LEU A 118 -11.75 -18.60 25.98
CA LEU A 118 -12.67 -18.36 27.09
C LEU A 118 -13.39 -19.64 27.52
N GLN A 119 -13.85 -20.45 26.56
CA GLN A 119 -14.48 -21.73 26.84
C GLN A 119 -13.51 -22.72 27.50
N ALA A 120 -12.27 -22.79 27.03
CA ALA A 120 -11.24 -23.67 27.59
C ALA A 120 -10.89 -23.25 29.03
N GLN A 121 -10.76 -21.95 29.29
CA GLN A 121 -10.55 -21.40 30.62
C GLN A 121 -11.72 -21.74 31.57
N ALA A 122 -12.96 -21.58 31.11
CA ALA A 122 -14.15 -21.95 31.89
C ALA A 122 -14.17 -23.45 32.22
N LYS A 123 -13.93 -24.33 31.22
CA LYS A 123 -13.84 -25.78 31.42
C LYS A 123 -12.73 -26.16 32.41
N ASN A 124 -11.56 -25.53 32.31
CA ASN A 124 -10.46 -25.77 33.24
C ASN A 124 -10.82 -25.36 34.67
N ASN A 125 -11.45 -24.20 34.85
CA ASN A 125 -11.92 -23.72 36.14
C ASN A 125 -12.95 -24.67 36.77
N LEU A 126 -13.91 -25.17 36.00
CA LEU A 126 -14.89 -26.16 36.48
C LEU A 126 -14.21 -27.46 36.93
N LYS A 127 -13.26 -27.98 36.14
CA LYS A 127 -12.46 -29.17 36.52
C LYS A 127 -11.69 -28.93 37.82
N ARG A 128 -11.08 -27.75 37.98
CA ARG A 128 -10.34 -27.36 39.19
C ARG A 128 -11.24 -27.31 40.42
N VAL A 129 -12.44 -26.74 40.32
CA VAL A 129 -13.42 -26.72 41.42
C VAL A 129 -13.87 -28.13 41.79
N ARG A 130 -14.19 -28.96 40.79
CA ARG A 130 -14.60 -30.36 41.00
C ARG A 130 -13.51 -31.18 41.70
N LEU A 131 -12.25 -31.04 41.29
CA LEU A 131 -11.11 -31.71 41.93
C LEU A 131 -10.98 -31.31 43.40
N LYS A 132 -10.96 -30.00 43.71
CA LYS A 132 -10.90 -29.51 45.10
C LYS A 132 -12.05 -30.03 45.96
N GLY A 133 -13.27 -30.08 45.40
CA GLY A 133 -14.45 -30.62 46.09
C GLY A 133 -14.40 -32.14 46.31
N SER A 134 -13.75 -32.89 45.42
CA SER A 134 -13.54 -34.34 45.58
C SER A 134 -12.51 -34.64 46.68
N THR A 135 -11.39 -33.92 46.68
CA THR A 135 -10.35 -34.06 47.72
C THR A 135 -10.90 -33.76 49.12
N ARG A 136 -11.72 -32.70 49.26
CA ARG A 136 -12.37 -32.36 50.54
C ARG A 136 -13.36 -33.43 51.02
N ARG A 137 -14.07 -34.10 50.12
CA ARG A 137 -14.98 -35.20 50.47
C ARG A 137 -14.24 -36.46 50.90
N SER A 138 -13.16 -36.81 50.19
CA SER A 138 -12.31 -37.94 50.54
C SER A 138 -11.65 -37.75 51.93
N ALA A 139 -11.16 -36.54 52.22
CA ALA A 139 -10.55 -36.24 53.52
C ALA A 139 -11.54 -36.29 54.70
N ARG A 140 -12.84 -36.04 54.47
CA ARG A 140 -13.88 -36.19 55.50
C ARG A 140 -14.25 -37.65 55.78
N GLN A 141 -14.12 -38.53 54.80
CA GLN A 141 -14.45 -39.96 54.96
C GLN A 141 -13.31 -40.78 55.57
N SER A 142 -12.07 -40.31 55.51
CA SER A 142 -10.89 -40.99 56.07
C SER A 142 -10.51 -40.54 57.49
N GLY A 143 -11.27 -39.63 58.10
CA GLY A 143 -10.98 -39.02 59.40
C GLY A 143 -12.06 -39.26 60.47
N GLY A 144 -12.98 -40.19 60.24
CA GLY A 144 -13.95 -40.70 61.23
C GLY A 144 -13.78 -42.20 61.36
#